data_AF-A0A3S5ERW9-F1
#
_entry.id   AF-A0A3S5ERW9-F1
#
_cell.length_a   1.000
_cell.length_b   1.000
_cell.length_c   1.000
_cell.angle_alpha   90.00
_cell.angle_beta   90.00
_cell.angle_gamma   90.00
#
_symmetry.space_group_name_H-M   'P 1'
#
loop_
_entity.id
_entity.type
_entity.pdbx_description
1 polymer ?
#
loop_
_entity_poly.entity_id
_entity_poly.type
_entity_poly.pdbx_seq_one_letter_code
_entity_poly.pdbx_strand_id
1 'polypeptide(L)'
;MEGELGILPNHTPLLTAIKPGIVKFTLEDDKEEVIYVSGGFLEVQPKVVTVLADVAIRGSELDADRIREAKRKAEEILWHRLLMLITKYW
;
A
#
# COMPACT_ATOMS: atom_id res chain seq x y z
N MET A 1 1.01 -14.91 4.38
CA MET A 1 2.45 -15.24 4.23
C MET A 1 3.25 -14.12 4.88
N GLU A 2 4.20 -14.47 5.75
CA GLU A 2 5.21 -13.55 6.28
C GLU A 2 6.50 -13.85 5.54
N GLY A 3 6.89 -12.96 4.65
CA GLY A 3 8.06 -13.15 3.81
C GLY A 3 8.13 -12.08 2.73
N GLU A 4 9.35 -11.67 2.40
CA GLU A 4 9.63 -10.81 1.26
C GLU A 4 9.55 -11.65 -0.02
N LEU A 5 8.92 -11.11 -1.06
CA LEU A 5 8.77 -11.77 -2.36
C LEU A 5 9.50 -10.95 -3.42
N GLY A 6 10.53 -11.54 -4.03
CA GLY A 6 11.25 -10.96 -5.16
C GLY A 6 10.80 -11.60 -6.47
N ILE A 7 10.41 -10.77 -7.44
CA ILE A 7 10.05 -11.22 -8.80
C ILE A 7 11.16 -10.84 -9.76
N LEU A 8 11.77 -11.84 -10.40
CA LEU A 8 12.81 -11.67 -11.42
C LEU A 8 12.24 -11.94 -12.83
N PRO A 9 12.98 -11.58 -13.91
CA PRO A 9 12.56 -11.93 -15.26
C PRO A 9 12.31 -13.43 -15.41
N ASN A 10 11.24 -13.79 -16.14
CA ASN A 10 10.78 -15.17 -16.33
C ASN A 10 10.33 -15.91 -15.04
N HIS A 11 9.91 -15.17 -14.01
CA HIS A 11 9.28 -15.77 -12.84
C HIS A 11 8.04 -16.58 -13.25
N THR A 12 7.85 -17.74 -12.62
CA THR A 12 6.69 -18.61 -12.83
C THR A 12 5.39 -17.83 -12.55
N PRO A 13 4.33 -18.02 -13.35
CA PRO A 13 3.06 -17.36 -13.08
C PRO A 13 2.58 -17.59 -11.65
N LEU A 14 2.14 -16.52 -11.00
CA LEU A 14 1.78 -16.51 -9.58
C LEU A 14 0.62 -15.54 -9.37
N LEU A 15 -0.37 -15.96 -8.58
CA LEU A 15 -1.42 -15.09 -8.06
C LEU A 15 -1.41 -15.21 -6.54
N THR A 16 -1.21 -14.10 -5.83
CA THR A 16 -1.14 -14.11 -4.37
C THR A 16 -1.67 -12.82 -3.76
N ALA A 17 -2.19 -12.92 -2.53
CA ALA A 17 -2.55 -11.76 -1.74
C ALA A 17 -1.30 -11.16 -1.07
N ILE A 18 -1.18 -9.84 -1.10
CA ILE A 18 -0.07 -9.10 -0.49
C ILE A 18 -0.57 -8.31 0.72
N LYS A 19 0.25 -8.30 1.77
CA LYS A 19 0.03 -7.46 2.96
C LYS A 19 0.39 -6.00 2.65
N PRO A 20 -0.17 -5.03 3.39
CA PRO A 20 0.29 -3.65 3.34
C PRO A 20 1.81 -3.57 3.57
N GLY A 21 2.50 -2.76 2.76
CA GLY A 21 3.97 -2.70 2.81
C GLY A 21 4.58 -1.87 1.70
N ILE A 22 5.91 -1.89 1.64
CA ILE A 22 6.69 -1.21 0.62
C ILE A 22 6.97 -2.18 -0.51
N VAL A 23 6.66 -1.77 -1.73
CA VAL A 23 7.07 -2.45 -2.97
C VAL A 23 8.22 -1.65 -3.57
N LYS A 24 9.32 -2.35 -3.85
CA LYS A 24 10.51 -1.81 -4.50
C LYS A 24 10.63 -2.40 -5.89
N PHE A 25 10.91 -1.56 -6.89
CA PHE A 25 11.13 -2.00 -8.26
C PHE A 25 12.25 -1.19 -8.92
N THR A 26 12.91 -1.82 -9.88
CA THR A 26 14.01 -1.23 -10.66
C THR A 26 13.51 -0.91 -12.06
N LEU A 27 13.71 0.32 -12.50
CA LEU A 27 13.41 0.80 -13.83
C LEU A 27 14.50 0.36 -14.83
N GLU A 28 14.22 0.49 -16.12
CA GLU A 28 15.16 0.12 -17.20
C GLU A 28 16.47 0.94 -17.16
N ASP A 29 16.47 2.11 -16.51
CA ASP A 29 17.63 2.98 -16.33
C ASP A 29 18.40 2.71 -15.02
N ASP A 30 18.22 1.53 -14.43
CA ASP A 30 18.79 1.08 -13.15
C ASP A 30 18.37 1.95 -11.93
N LYS A 31 17.38 2.82 -12.08
CA LYS A 31 16.83 3.58 -10.94
C LYS A 31 15.89 2.72 -10.12
N GLU A 32 16.07 2.78 -8.81
CA GLU A 32 15.17 2.15 -7.86
C GLU A 32 14.07 3.13 -7.45
N GLU A 33 12.82 2.68 -7.57
CA GLU A 33 11.66 3.39 -7.03
C GLU A 33 10.98 2.54 -5.96
N VAL A 34 10.31 3.24 -5.04
CA VAL A 34 9.54 2.63 -3.96
C VAL A 34 8.12 3.17 -3.95
N ILE A 35 7.16 2.29 -3.74
CA ILE A 35 5.75 2.61 -3.59
C ILE A 35 5.24 1.93 -2.33
N TYR A 36 4.54 2.68 -1.47
CA TYR A 36 3.75 2.09 -0.40
C TYR A 36 2.41 1.60 -0.96
N VAL A 37 2.05 0.37 -0.64
CA VAL A 37 0.74 -0.20 -0.97
C VAL A 37 0.01 -0.58 0.30
N SER A 38 -1.31 -0.33 0.35
CA SER A 38 -2.17 -0.72 1.47
C SER A 38 -2.50 -2.21 1.50
N GLY A 39 -1.90 -3.00 0.61
CA GLY A 39 -2.21 -4.42 0.39
C GLY A 39 -3.10 -4.63 -0.84
N GLY A 40 -3.41 -5.89 -1.13
CA GLY A 40 -4.21 -6.27 -2.29
C GLY A 40 -3.76 -7.60 -2.91
N PHE A 41 -3.69 -7.65 -4.24
CA PHE A 41 -3.27 -8.83 -4.99
C PHE A 41 -2.08 -8.54 -5.91
N LEU A 42 -1.16 -9.50 -5.98
CA LEU A 42 -0.07 -9.54 -6.93
C LEU A 42 -0.34 -10.65 -7.95
N GLU A 43 -0.34 -10.27 -9.22
CA GLU A 43 -0.42 -11.18 -10.35
C GLU A 43 0.89 -11.10 -11.14
N VAL A 44 1.52 -12.25 -11.35
CA VAL A 44 2.72 -12.41 -12.18
C VAL A 44 2.33 -13.24 -13.39
N GLN A 45 2.49 -12.67 -14.58
CA GLN A 45 2.39 -13.35 -15.86
C GLN A 45 3.78 -13.35 -16.54
N PRO A 46 4.02 -14.18 -17.57
CA PRO A 46 5.36 -14.33 -18.16
C PRO A 46 6.00 -13.04 -18.70
N LYS A 47 5.20 -12.00 -19.00
CA LYS A 47 5.66 -10.73 -19.55
C LYS A 47 5.27 -9.50 -18.74
N VAL A 48 4.40 -9.66 -17.74
CA VAL A 48 3.83 -8.52 -17.00
C VAL A 48 3.59 -8.91 -15.55
N VAL A 49 3.87 -7.97 -14.66
CA VAL A 49 3.56 -8.07 -13.24
C VAL A 49 2.56 -6.97 -12.91
N THR A 50 1.42 -7.35 -12.35
CA THR A 50 0.34 -6.44 -11.99
C THR A 50 0.15 -6.45 -10.47
N VAL A 51 0.17 -5.26 -9.88
CA VAL A 51 -0.18 -5.06 -8.46
C VAL A 51 -1.52 -4.35 -8.40
N LEU A 52 -2.53 -5.04 -7.89
CA LEU A 52 -3.86 -4.50 -7.66
C LEU A 52 -3.96 -4.12 -6.18
N ALA A 53 -3.90 -2.82 -5.89
CA ALA A 53 -3.99 -2.28 -4.54
C ALA A 53 -5.08 -1.19 -4.46
N ASP A 54 -5.74 -1.10 -3.30
CA ASP A 54 -6.77 -0.09 -3.04
C ASP A 54 -6.15 1.31 -2.90
N VAL A 55 -4.96 1.38 -2.29
CA VAL A 55 -4.16 2.60 -2.19
C VAL A 55 -2.71 2.29 -2.56
N ALA A 56 -2.14 3.10 -3.44
CA ALA A 56 -0.73 3.09 -3.82
C ALA A 56 -0.16 4.51 -3.77
N ILE A 57 0.90 4.72 -3.00
CA ILE A 57 1.53 6.03 -2.78
C ILE A 57 3.01 5.93 -3.16
N ARG A 58 3.46 6.75 -4.12
CA ARG A 58 4.88 6.80 -4.49
C ARG A 58 5.72 7.35 -3.35
N GLY A 59 6.92 6.80 -3.16
CA GLY A 59 7.86 7.28 -2.15
C GLY A 59 8.27 8.74 -2.34
N SER A 60 8.30 9.21 -3.59
CA SER A 60 8.52 10.63 -3.93
C SER A 60 7.33 11.54 -3.61
N GLU A 61 6.12 10.98 -3.51
CA GLU A 61 4.88 11.69 -3.14
C GLU A 61 4.53 11.52 -1.66
N LEU A 62 5.38 10.81 -0.91
CA LEU A 62 5.26 10.63 0.53
C LEU A 62 5.65 11.93 1.25
N ASP A 63 4.87 12.97 0.97
CA ASP A 63 4.98 14.28 1.58
C ASP A 63 4.59 14.14 3.06
N ALA A 64 5.53 14.39 3.96
CA ALA A 64 5.36 14.22 5.40
C ALA A 64 4.13 14.98 5.91
N ASP A 65 3.75 16.06 5.23
CA ASP A 65 2.58 16.87 5.54
C ASP A 65 1.26 16.16 5.19
N ARG A 66 1.19 15.46 4.04
CA ARG A 66 0.01 14.65 3.67
C ARG A 66 -0.18 13.46 4.60
N ILE A 67 0.89 12.81 5.04
CA ILE A 67 0.80 11.74 6.04
C ILE A 67 0.25 12.29 7.36
N ARG A 68 0.77 13.44 7.81
CA ARG A 68 0.34 14.08 9.07
C ARG A 68 -1.14 14.49 9.01
N GLU A 69 -1.58 14.98 7.85
CA GLU A 69 -2.97 15.37 7.63
C GLU A 69 -3.91 14.16 7.49
N ALA A 70 -3.50 13.09 6.81
CA ALA A 70 -4.26 11.84 6.77
C ALA A 70 -4.41 11.22 8.17
N LYS A 71 -3.34 11.26 8.98
CA LYS A 71 -3.39 10.83 10.38
C LYS A 71 -4.35 11.69 11.20
N ARG A 72 -4.27 13.02 11.09
CA ARG A 72 -5.20 13.95 11.78
C ARG A 72 -6.65 13.67 11.41
N LYS A 73 -6.95 13.47 10.12
CA LYS A 73 -8.31 13.15 9.65
C LYS A 73 -8.80 11.82 10.20
N ALA A 74 -7.96 10.78 10.23
CA ALA A 74 -8.32 9.49 10.80
C ALA A 74 -8.61 9.59 12.31
N GLU A 75 -7.79 10.35 13.05
CA GLU A 75 -7.99 10.64 14.48
C GLU A 75 -9.28 11.43 14.72
N GLU A 76 -9.57 12.44 13.90
CA GLU A 76 -10.82 13.20 13.96
C GLU A 76 -12.05 12.32 13.71
N ILE A 77 -12.01 11.44 12.71
CA ILE A 77 -13.10 10.49 12.42
C ILE A 77 -13.34 9.54 13.60
N LEU A 78 -12.26 9.01 14.19
CA LEU A 78 -12.33 8.14 15.37
C LEU A 78 -12.96 8.87 16.57
N TRP A 79 -12.50 10.09 16.85
CA TRP A 79 -13.05 10.92 17.93
C TRP A 79 -14.50 11.28 17.70
N HIS A 80 -14.86 11.71 16.48
CA HIS A 80 -16.22 12.08 16.13
C HIS A 80 -17.17 10.89 16.26
N ARG A 81 -16.72 9.68 15.86
CA ARG A 81 -17.49 8.44 16.00
C ARG A 81 -17.65 8.03 17.47
N LEU A 82 -16.60 8.17 18.29
CA LEU A 82 -16.65 7.91 19.73
C LEU A 82 -17.60 8.88 20.44
N LEU A 83 -17.51 10.17 20.16
CA LEU A 83 -18.40 11.19 20.71
C LEU A 83 -19.86 10.92 20.34
N MET A 84 -20.14 10.59 19.08
CA MET A 84 -21.49 10.22 18.64
C MET A 84 -22.04 8.99 19.35
N LEU A 85 -21.20 7.98 19.64
CA LEU A 85 -21.61 6.80 20.39
C LEU A 85 -21.99 7.17 21.82
N ILE A 86 -21.17 7.98 22.50
CA ILE A 86 -21.42 8.38 23.90
C ILE A 86 -22.69 9.22 24.02
N THR A 87 -22.94 10.14 23.07
CA THR A 87 -24.16 10.98 23.08
C THR A 87 -25.45 10.23 22.72
N LYS A 88 -25.36 9.03 22.15
CA LYS A 88 -26.54 8.25 21.72
C LYS A 88 -27.03 7.26 22.78
N TYR A 89 -26.26 7.03 23.84
CA TYR A 89 -26.58 6.11 24.94
C TYR A 89 -26.84 6.84 26.27
N TRP A 90 -27.28 8.10 26.21
CA TRP A 90 -27.86 8.86 27.31
C TRP A 90 -29.22 9.42 26.90
#